data_AF-A0A8D8K259-F1
#
_entry.id   AF-A0A8D8K259-F1
#
_cell.length_a   1.000
_cell.length_b   1.000
_cell.length_c   1.000
_cell.angle_alpha   90.00
_cell.angle_beta   90.00
_cell.angle_gamma   90.00
#
_symmetry.space_group_name_H-M   'P 1'
#
loop_
_entity.id
_entity.type
_entity.pdbx_description
1 polymer ?
#
loop_
_entity_poly.entity_id
_entity_poly.type
_entity_poly.pdbx_seq_one_letter_code
_entity_poly.pdbx_strand_id
1 'polypeptide(L)'
;MSKVDCISQRVKFSEISSILEKVKAATGAKRDELLRRYFASFEQFRREFQRENNGKARSSIFPVLRLLLPGADRERDSYGVRVKSLRDLYIKVLGISESSTEARKLSGYDEETGGGGTSSSEDFADRVFRLMQGRCPPEGSLTVWEVNERLDAIGGHYVNGERRRIGEELERLVGGMSQV
;
A
#
# COMPACT_ATOMS: atom_id res chain seq x y z
N MET A 1 25.65 -16.41 8.17
CA MET A 1 25.80 -15.03 7.68
C MET A 1 24.93 -14.15 8.56
N SER A 2 25.49 -13.15 9.27
CA SER A 2 24.66 -12.26 10.09
C SER A 2 23.67 -11.52 9.19
N LYS A 3 22.38 -11.53 9.53
CA LYS A 3 21.34 -10.78 8.82
C LYS A 3 21.78 -9.31 8.85
N VAL A 4 22.11 -8.73 7.70
CA VAL A 4 22.45 -7.30 7.63
C VAL A 4 21.16 -6.54 7.88
N ASP A 5 21.09 -5.79 8.97
CA ASP A 5 19.91 -5.01 9.32
C ASP A 5 19.58 -4.02 8.21
N CYS A 6 18.28 -3.91 7.90
CA CYS A 6 17.78 -3.03 6.85
C CYS A 6 16.85 -1.98 7.43
N ILE A 7 17.06 -0.71 7.09
CA ILE A 7 16.27 0.42 7.62
C ILE A 7 14.78 0.26 7.36
N SER A 8 14.38 -0.35 6.23
CA SER A 8 12.98 -0.54 5.89
C SER A 8 12.25 -1.54 6.80
N GLN A 9 12.97 -2.34 7.61
CA GLN A 9 12.38 -3.17 8.66
C GLN A 9 12.00 -2.35 9.91
N ARG A 10 12.51 -1.12 10.03
CA ARG A 10 12.23 -0.20 11.14
C ARG A 10 11.19 0.87 10.78
N VAL A 11 10.94 1.09 9.49
CA VAL A 11 9.92 2.05 9.02
C VAL A 11 8.58 1.35 8.89
N LYS A 12 7.55 1.87 9.55
CA LYS A 12 6.17 1.36 9.41
C LYS A 12 5.56 1.85 8.10
N PHE A 13 4.79 0.98 7.44
CA PHE A 13 4.10 1.38 6.21
C PHE A 13 3.01 2.43 6.46
N SER A 14 2.38 2.42 7.63
CA SER A 14 1.41 3.45 8.06
C SER A 14 1.99 4.86 8.07
N GLU A 15 3.30 5.02 8.29
CA GLU A 15 3.97 6.33 8.18
C GLU A 15 3.99 6.84 6.74
N ILE A 16 4.17 5.92 5.76
CA ILE A 16 4.10 6.24 4.33
C ILE A 16 2.67 6.61 3.93
N SER A 17 1.67 5.82 4.32
CA SER A 17 0.26 6.14 4.05
C SER A 17 -0.12 7.50 4.65
N SER A 18 0.31 7.77 5.89
CA SER A 18 0.03 9.02 6.58
C SER A 18 0.62 10.26 5.88
N ILE A 19 1.84 10.16 5.33
CA ILE A 19 2.42 11.27 4.57
C ILE A 19 1.71 11.44 3.22
N LEU A 20 1.37 10.35 2.53
CA LEU A 20 0.64 10.40 1.26
C LEU A 20 -0.73 11.06 1.43
N GLU A 21 -1.45 10.75 2.51
CA GLU A 21 -2.75 11.36 2.79
C GLU A 21 -2.62 12.87 3.07
N LYS A 22 -1.63 13.26 3.88
CA LYS A 22 -1.34 14.69 4.14
C LYS A 22 -0.94 15.44 2.85
N VAL A 23 -0.19 14.79 1.97
CA VAL A 23 0.25 15.35 0.68
C VAL A 23 -0.91 15.46 -0.32
N LYS A 24 -1.81 14.46 -0.37
CA LYS A 24 -3.05 14.47 -1.15
C LYS A 24 -3.92 15.67 -0.76
N ALA A 25 -4.08 15.91 0.53
CA ALA A 25 -4.88 17.01 1.07
C ALA A 25 -4.22 18.41 0.97
N ALA A 26 -2.90 18.48 0.80
CA ALA A 26 -2.15 19.74 0.74
C ALA A 26 -1.96 20.25 -0.70
N THR A 27 -1.82 21.56 -0.86
CA THR A 27 -1.55 22.23 -2.15
C THR A 27 -0.39 23.24 -2.02
N GLY A 28 0.24 23.55 -3.16
CA GLY A 28 1.29 24.57 -3.25
C GLY A 28 2.43 24.38 -2.25
N ALA A 29 2.80 25.48 -1.58
CA ALA A 29 3.92 25.52 -0.64
C ALA A 29 3.78 24.54 0.55
N LYS A 30 2.55 24.30 1.03
CA LYS A 30 2.31 23.37 2.14
C LYS A 30 2.66 21.93 1.76
N ARG A 31 2.40 21.54 0.51
CA ARG A 31 2.77 20.22 -0.01
C ARG A 31 4.29 20.07 -0.06
N ASP A 32 5.00 21.09 -0.55
CA ASP A 32 6.46 21.12 -0.60
C ASP A 32 7.07 21.05 0.81
N GLU A 33 6.53 21.80 1.77
CA GLU A 33 6.98 21.77 3.16
C GLU A 33 6.82 20.39 3.81
N LEU A 34 5.67 19.73 3.60
CA LEU A 34 5.41 18.38 4.12
C LEU A 34 6.44 17.36 3.59
N LEU A 35 6.72 17.41 2.29
CA LEU A 35 7.69 16.52 1.66
C LEU A 35 9.11 16.80 2.18
N ARG A 36 9.52 18.08 2.25
CA ARG A 36 10.83 18.45 2.80
C ARG A 36 11.00 17.96 4.23
N ARG A 37 9.98 18.14 5.06
CA ARG A 37 10.00 17.68 6.46
C ARG A 37 10.12 16.16 6.54
N TYR A 38 9.39 15.44 5.71
CA TYR A 38 9.47 13.98 5.65
C TYR A 38 10.89 13.51 5.26
N PHE A 39 11.46 14.04 4.18
CA PHE A 39 12.80 13.64 3.74
C PHE A 39 13.90 14.05 4.73
N ALA A 40 13.78 15.21 5.38
CA ALA A 40 14.71 15.61 6.43
C ALA A 40 14.65 14.67 7.65
N SER A 41 13.44 14.31 8.07
CA SER A 41 13.22 13.37 9.18
C SER A 41 13.76 11.97 8.84
N PHE A 42 13.52 11.48 7.62
CA PHE A 42 14.06 10.19 7.17
C PHE A 42 15.60 10.22 7.16
N GLU A 43 16.22 11.29 6.69
CA GLU A 43 17.68 11.42 6.64
C GLU A 43 18.30 11.47 8.04
N GLN A 44 17.64 12.12 8.99
CA GLN A 44 18.04 12.09 10.40
C GLN A 44 17.96 10.66 10.96
N PHE A 45 16.80 10.00 10.79
CA PHE A 45 16.60 8.62 11.22
C PHE A 45 17.63 7.67 10.60
N ARG A 46 17.96 7.86 9.31
CA ARG A 46 18.98 7.10 8.59
C ARG A 46 20.36 7.23 9.23
N ARG A 47 20.76 8.44 9.65
CA ARG A 47 22.05 8.69 10.31
C ARG A 47 22.13 8.01 11.67
N GLU A 48 21.06 8.09 12.46
CA GLU A 48 20.96 7.42 13.76
C GLU A 48 21.05 5.90 13.59
N PHE A 49 20.28 5.33 12.66
CA PHE A 49 20.31 3.92 12.33
C PHE A 49 21.69 3.45 11.86
N GLN A 50 22.40 4.22 11.03
CA GLN A 50 23.76 3.90 10.61
C GLN A 50 24.74 3.90 11.79
N ARG A 51 24.62 4.86 12.71
CA ARG A 51 25.47 4.97 13.89
C ARG A 51 25.28 3.76 14.81
N GLU A 52 24.03 3.34 15.05
CA GLU A 52 23.70 2.16 15.87
C GLU A 52 24.25 0.86 15.28
N ASN A 53 24.35 0.80 13.95
CA ASN A 53 24.79 -0.39 13.22
C ASN A 53 26.26 -0.33 12.77
N ASN A 54 27.08 0.55 13.35
CA ASN A 54 28.50 0.72 13.01
C ASN A 54 28.76 0.88 11.50
N GLY A 55 27.84 1.54 10.79
CA GLY A 55 27.91 1.78 9.35
C GLY A 55 27.70 0.55 8.45
N LYS A 56 27.36 -0.63 9.01
CA LYS A 56 27.23 -1.88 8.25
C LYS A 56 25.82 -2.17 7.75
N ALA A 57 24.80 -1.45 8.23
CA ALA A 57 23.41 -1.69 7.87
C ALA A 57 23.02 -1.08 6.51
N ARG A 58 22.07 -1.73 5.83
CA ARG A 58 21.48 -1.22 4.59
C ARG A 58 20.48 -0.13 4.93
N SER A 59 20.81 1.11 4.59
CA SER A 59 20.01 2.27 5.02
C SER A 59 19.52 3.15 3.86
N SER A 60 19.45 2.61 2.63
CA SER A 60 18.97 3.39 1.48
C SER A 60 17.50 3.79 1.64
N ILE A 61 17.12 4.96 1.12
CA ILE A 61 15.72 5.41 1.03
C ILE A 61 14.93 4.70 -0.08
N PHE A 62 15.62 3.95 -0.95
CA PHE A 62 15.02 3.29 -2.10
C PHE A 62 13.74 2.47 -1.80
N PRO A 63 13.66 1.65 -0.73
CA PRO A 63 12.43 0.91 -0.40
C PRO A 63 11.21 1.79 -0.11
N VAL A 64 11.43 3.03 0.32
CA VAL A 64 10.37 4.04 0.51
C VAL A 64 10.04 4.71 -0.82
N LEU A 65 11.06 5.17 -1.56
CA LEU A 65 10.87 5.89 -2.82
C LEU A 65 10.10 5.07 -3.85
N ARG A 66 10.34 3.76 -3.95
CA ARG A 66 9.63 2.90 -4.90
C ARG A 66 8.14 2.75 -4.60
N LEU A 67 7.72 2.99 -3.35
CA LEU A 67 6.31 3.02 -2.94
C LEU A 67 5.70 4.41 -3.17
N LEU A 68 6.46 5.49 -2.96
CA LEU A 68 6.01 6.86 -3.22
C LEU A 68 5.92 7.18 -4.73
N LEU A 69 6.79 6.58 -5.54
CA LEU A 69 6.92 6.82 -6.98
C LEU A 69 6.84 5.48 -7.73
N PRO A 70 5.69 4.77 -7.69
CA PRO A 70 5.57 3.45 -8.31
C PRO A 70 5.84 3.45 -9.81
N GLY A 71 5.55 4.55 -10.52
CA GLY A 71 5.85 4.69 -11.95
C GLY A 71 7.34 4.82 -12.28
N ALA A 72 8.21 5.04 -11.29
CA ALA A 72 9.66 5.09 -11.45
C ALA A 72 10.35 3.77 -11.00
N ASP A 73 9.59 2.81 -10.46
CA ASP A 73 10.12 1.50 -10.09
C ASP A 73 10.39 0.68 -11.36
N ARG A 74 11.65 0.28 -11.54
CA ARG A 74 12.12 -0.54 -12.67
C ARG A 74 12.61 -1.93 -12.23
N GLU A 75 12.64 -2.20 -10.93
CA GLU A 75 13.04 -3.51 -10.42
C GLU A 75 11.87 -4.50 -10.39
N ARG A 76 10.64 -4.00 -10.23
CA ARG A 76 9.43 -4.83 -10.22
C ARG A 76 8.86 -5.01 -11.61
N ASP A 77 8.60 -6.26 -11.95
CA ASP A 77 7.71 -6.62 -13.05
C ASP A 77 6.25 -6.26 -12.76
N SER A 78 5.41 -6.35 -13.77
CA SER A 78 3.96 -6.18 -13.62
C SER A 78 3.39 -7.13 -12.57
N TYR A 79 2.46 -6.67 -11.76
CA TYR A 79 1.73 -7.53 -10.81
C TYR A 79 0.68 -8.41 -11.49
N GLY A 80 0.24 -8.06 -12.70
CA GLY A 80 -0.84 -8.76 -13.38
C GLY A 80 -2.19 -8.79 -12.65
N VAL A 81 -2.36 -7.91 -11.68
CA VAL A 81 -3.55 -7.79 -10.84
C VAL A 81 -4.55 -6.85 -11.52
N ARG A 82 -5.79 -7.33 -11.69
CA ARG A 82 -6.89 -6.54 -12.25
C ARG A 82 -7.82 -6.08 -11.13
N VAL A 83 -8.51 -4.96 -11.35
CA VAL A 83 -9.51 -4.42 -10.41
C VAL A 83 -10.56 -5.45 -10.03
N LYS A 84 -11.06 -6.24 -10.99
CA LYS A 84 -12.01 -7.35 -10.72
C LYS A 84 -11.45 -8.35 -9.70
N SER A 85 -10.18 -8.75 -9.84
CA SER A 85 -9.54 -9.69 -8.93
C SER A 85 -9.35 -9.11 -7.52
N LEU A 86 -9.02 -7.82 -7.43
CA LEU A 86 -8.95 -7.13 -6.13
C LEU A 86 -10.32 -7.04 -5.47
N ARG A 87 -11.37 -6.73 -6.24
CA ARG A 87 -12.75 -6.72 -5.74
C ARG A 87 -13.13 -8.06 -5.14
N ASP A 88 -12.94 -9.14 -5.89
CA ASP A 88 -13.31 -10.51 -5.46
C ASP A 88 -12.54 -10.90 -4.18
N LEU A 89 -11.27 -10.51 -4.10
CA LEU A 89 -10.46 -10.67 -2.90
C LEU A 89 -11.01 -9.91 -1.69
N TYR A 90 -11.33 -8.61 -1.83
CA TYR A 90 -11.85 -7.82 -0.71
C TYR A 90 -13.20 -8.36 -0.23
N ILE A 91 -14.09 -8.78 -1.14
CA ILE A 91 -15.36 -9.42 -0.79
C ILE A 91 -15.09 -10.68 0.05
N LYS A 92 -14.16 -11.54 -0.40
CA LYS A 92 -13.78 -12.77 0.30
C LYS A 92 -13.19 -12.50 1.68
N VAL A 93 -12.19 -11.62 1.78
CA VAL A 93 -11.48 -11.32 3.04
C VAL A 93 -12.39 -10.65 4.06
N LEU A 94 -13.31 -9.78 3.61
CA LEU A 94 -14.24 -9.07 4.48
C LEU A 94 -15.55 -9.83 4.76
N GLY A 95 -15.71 -11.05 4.22
CA GLY A 95 -16.90 -11.87 4.40
C GLY A 95 -18.18 -11.21 3.87
N ILE A 96 -18.08 -10.43 2.79
CA ILE A 96 -19.22 -9.72 2.20
C ILE A 96 -19.96 -10.66 1.25
N SER A 97 -21.29 -10.63 1.26
CA SER A 97 -22.09 -11.38 0.28
C SER A 97 -21.93 -10.77 -1.11
N GLU A 98 -21.69 -11.58 -2.14
CA GLU A 98 -21.58 -11.10 -3.53
C GLU A 98 -22.84 -10.37 -4.02
N SER A 99 -24.02 -10.72 -3.49
CA SER A 99 -25.30 -10.08 -3.81
C SER A 99 -25.54 -8.76 -3.06
N SER A 100 -24.66 -8.39 -2.11
CA SER A 100 -24.88 -7.23 -1.27
C SER A 100 -24.70 -5.91 -2.04
N THR A 101 -25.30 -4.85 -1.52
CA THR A 101 -25.10 -3.50 -2.06
C THR A 101 -23.64 -3.07 -1.99
N GLU A 102 -22.91 -3.45 -0.94
CA GLU A 102 -21.47 -3.14 -0.79
C GLU A 102 -20.62 -3.81 -1.88
N ALA A 103 -20.87 -5.08 -2.21
CA ALA A 103 -20.18 -5.79 -3.30
C ALA A 103 -20.45 -5.14 -4.68
N ARG A 104 -21.68 -4.68 -4.91
CA ARG A 104 -22.06 -3.95 -6.12
C ARG A 104 -21.38 -2.59 -6.20
N LYS A 105 -21.35 -1.81 -5.11
CA LYS A 105 -20.63 -0.52 -5.03
C LYS A 105 -19.14 -0.68 -5.34
N LEU A 106 -18.50 -1.74 -4.85
CA LEU A 106 -17.10 -2.05 -5.16
C LEU A 106 -16.85 -2.35 -6.65
N SER A 107 -17.88 -2.73 -7.40
CA SER A 107 -17.83 -2.93 -8.86
C SER A 107 -18.03 -1.62 -9.66
N GLY A 108 -18.46 -0.54 -9.00
CA GLY A 108 -18.71 0.77 -9.61
C GLY A 108 -20.19 0.99 -9.92
N TYR A 109 -21.05 0.12 -9.39
CA TYR A 109 -22.48 0.26 -9.50
C TYR A 109 -22.98 1.31 -8.51
N ASP A 110 -23.67 2.31 -9.04
CA ASP A 110 -24.34 3.35 -8.28
C ASP A 110 -25.87 3.11 -8.35
N GLU A 111 -26.48 2.89 -7.18
CA GLU A 111 -27.91 2.62 -7.04
C GLU A 111 -28.75 3.86 -7.34
N GLU A 112 -28.22 5.06 -7.12
CA GLU A 112 -28.93 6.33 -7.32
C GLU A 112 -29.05 6.69 -8.82
N THR A 113 -28.07 6.27 -9.64
CA THR A 113 -28.09 6.48 -11.10
C THR A 113 -28.57 5.25 -11.90
N GLY A 114 -29.10 4.22 -11.23
CA GLY A 114 -29.62 3.02 -11.88
C GLY A 114 -28.59 2.25 -12.72
N GLY A 115 -27.29 2.35 -12.37
CA GLY A 115 -26.19 1.77 -13.14
C GLY A 115 -25.82 2.52 -14.43
N GLY A 116 -26.40 3.70 -14.67
CA GLY A 116 -26.20 4.52 -15.87
C GLY A 116 -25.43 5.80 -15.60
N GLY A 117 -24.26 5.73 -14.96
CA GLY A 117 -23.34 6.87 -14.91
C GLY A 117 -22.64 7.04 -13.58
N THR A 118 -21.32 7.07 -13.67
CA THR A 118 -20.34 7.46 -12.67
C THR A 118 -20.79 8.69 -11.90
N SER A 119 -21.01 8.56 -10.59
CA SER A 119 -20.68 9.63 -9.66
C SER A 119 -19.16 9.86 -9.78
N SER A 120 -18.82 10.79 -10.68
CA SER A 120 -17.54 10.92 -11.38
C SER A 120 -16.44 11.56 -10.51
N SER A 121 -16.07 10.93 -9.40
CA SER A 121 -14.94 11.41 -8.59
C SER A 121 -14.23 10.33 -7.77
N GLU A 122 -14.86 9.17 -7.55
CA GLU A 122 -14.33 8.18 -6.61
C GLU A 122 -13.68 7.00 -7.32
N ASP A 123 -12.41 6.75 -7.02
CA ASP A 123 -11.67 5.65 -7.62
C ASP A 123 -11.94 4.30 -6.91
N PHE A 124 -11.30 3.22 -7.36
CA PHE A 124 -11.46 1.91 -6.69
C PHE A 124 -10.88 1.89 -5.27
N ALA A 125 -9.77 2.62 -5.03
CA ALA A 125 -9.11 2.65 -3.73
C ALA A 125 -9.96 3.39 -2.70
N ASP A 126 -10.60 4.50 -3.08
CA ASP A 126 -11.52 5.24 -2.21
C ASP A 126 -12.74 4.37 -1.80
N ARG A 127 -13.27 3.55 -2.73
CA ARG A 127 -14.38 2.61 -2.44
C ARG A 127 -13.96 1.50 -1.48
N VAL A 128 -12.76 0.95 -1.67
CA VAL A 128 -12.16 -0.01 -0.73
C VAL A 128 -11.96 0.64 0.64
N PHE A 129 -11.42 1.86 0.69
CA PHE A 129 -11.18 2.58 1.94
C PHE A 129 -12.46 2.74 2.77
N ARG A 130 -13.56 3.20 2.15
CA ARG A 130 -14.88 3.30 2.83
C ARG A 130 -15.38 1.96 3.35
N LEU A 131 -15.12 0.87 2.64
CA LEU A 131 -15.51 -0.47 3.06
C LEU A 131 -14.70 -0.98 4.25
N MET A 132 -13.43 -0.59 4.32
CA MET A 132 -12.48 -0.96 5.37
C MET A 132 -12.68 -0.14 6.65
N GLN A 133 -13.28 1.05 6.55
CA GLN A 133 -13.63 1.87 7.71
C GLN A 133 -14.55 1.09 8.68
N GLY A 134 -14.15 1.05 9.94
CA GLY A 134 -14.81 0.27 10.99
C GLY A 134 -14.55 -1.25 10.99
N ARG A 135 -13.85 -1.81 9.98
CA ARG A 135 -13.57 -3.26 9.88
C ARG A 135 -12.13 -3.65 10.19
N CYS A 136 -11.17 -2.73 10.05
CA CYS A 136 -9.75 -3.01 10.26
C CYS A 136 -9.19 -2.33 11.53
N PRO A 137 -8.01 -2.71 12.02
CA PRO A 137 -7.38 -1.97 13.10
C PRO A 137 -7.05 -0.52 12.70
N PRO A 138 -7.04 0.42 13.65
CA PRO A 138 -6.63 1.80 13.39
C PRO A 138 -5.14 1.90 13.05
N GLU A 139 -4.31 0.93 13.45
CA GLU A 139 -2.87 0.93 13.14
C GLU A 139 -2.44 -0.37 12.48
N GLY A 140 -1.57 -0.23 11.47
CA GLY A 140 -1.11 -1.34 10.64
C GLY A 140 0.19 -1.87 11.22
N SER A 141 0.37 -3.18 11.22
CA SER A 141 1.58 -3.80 11.77
C SER A 141 2.74 -3.83 10.78
N LEU A 142 2.43 -3.76 9.48
CA LEU A 142 3.38 -3.95 8.39
C LEU A 142 4.46 -2.86 8.33
N THR A 143 5.68 -3.33 8.13
CA THR A 143 6.85 -2.52 7.81
C THR A 143 6.97 -2.30 6.31
N VAL A 144 7.75 -1.29 5.90
CA VAL A 144 8.09 -1.03 4.51
C VAL A 144 8.79 -2.24 3.89
N TRP A 145 9.62 -2.96 4.65
CA TRP A 145 10.23 -4.21 4.21
C TRP A 145 9.18 -5.25 3.83
N GLU A 146 8.25 -5.55 4.74
CA GLU A 146 7.24 -6.60 4.51
C GLU A 146 6.31 -6.27 3.34
N VAL A 147 5.92 -5.00 3.18
CA VAL A 147 5.13 -4.59 2.01
C VAL A 147 5.92 -4.80 0.73
N ASN A 148 7.18 -4.37 0.68
CA ASN A 148 8.01 -4.54 -0.51
C ASN A 148 8.24 -6.02 -0.85
N GLU A 149 8.53 -6.88 0.13
CA GLU A 149 8.73 -8.32 -0.13
C GLU A 149 7.48 -8.99 -0.69
N ARG A 150 6.28 -8.60 -0.21
CA ARG A 150 5.03 -9.12 -0.75
C ARG A 150 4.76 -8.64 -2.16
N LEU A 151 5.04 -7.37 -2.46
CA LEU A 151 4.92 -6.83 -3.82
C LEU A 151 5.91 -7.49 -4.79
N ASP A 152 7.15 -7.75 -4.34
CA ASP A 152 8.15 -8.49 -5.10
C ASP A 152 7.68 -9.93 -5.37
N ALA A 153 7.11 -10.61 -4.36
CA ALA A 153 6.54 -11.94 -4.51
C ALA A 153 5.37 -11.97 -5.49
N ILE A 154 4.47 -10.98 -5.43
CA ILE A 154 3.35 -10.86 -6.39
C ILE A 154 3.85 -10.73 -7.82
N GLY A 155 4.83 -9.84 -8.06
CA GLY A 155 5.46 -9.68 -9.37
C GLY A 155 6.13 -10.96 -9.86
N GLY A 156 6.91 -11.62 -9.00
CA GLY A 156 7.56 -12.90 -9.31
C GLY A 156 6.56 -14.02 -9.63
N HIS A 157 5.49 -14.15 -8.84
CA HIS A 157 4.42 -15.13 -9.11
C HIS A 157 3.69 -14.83 -10.41
N TYR A 158 3.53 -13.57 -10.80
CA TYR A 158 2.93 -13.22 -12.08
C TYR A 158 3.79 -13.67 -13.25
N VAL A 159 5.09 -13.38 -13.22
CA VAL A 159 6.06 -13.78 -14.25
C VAL A 159 6.12 -15.31 -14.37
N ASN A 160 6.05 -16.01 -13.24
CA ASN A 160 6.07 -17.49 -13.19
C ASN A 160 4.72 -18.15 -13.51
N GLY A 161 3.65 -17.36 -13.76
CA GLY A 161 2.31 -17.89 -14.02
C GLY A 161 1.58 -18.46 -12.80
N GLU A 162 2.09 -18.24 -11.59
CA GLU A 162 1.57 -18.78 -10.31
C GLU A 162 0.39 -17.96 -9.75
N ARG A 163 -0.69 -17.83 -10.52
CA ARG A 163 -1.85 -16.96 -10.20
C ARG A 163 -2.46 -17.19 -8.81
N ARG A 164 -2.47 -18.45 -8.36
CA ARG A 164 -2.97 -18.83 -7.03
C ARG A 164 -2.18 -18.13 -5.92
N ARG A 165 -0.85 -18.05 -6.06
CA ARG A 165 0.04 -17.47 -5.04
C ARG A 165 -0.06 -15.95 -4.96
N ILE A 166 -0.40 -15.30 -6.09
CA ILE A 166 -0.73 -13.86 -6.10
C ILE A 166 -1.90 -13.57 -5.14
N GLY A 167 -2.94 -14.40 -5.19
CA GLY A 167 -4.09 -14.27 -4.27
C GLY A 167 -3.67 -14.39 -2.80
N GLU A 168 -2.85 -15.39 -2.47
CA GLU A 168 -2.34 -15.60 -1.10
C GLU A 168 -1.52 -14.42 -0.58
N GLU A 169 -0.65 -13.83 -1.41
CA GLU A 169 0.14 -12.66 -1.01
C GLU A 169 -0.72 -11.41 -0.83
N LEU A 170 -1.75 -11.24 -1.66
CA LEU A 170 -2.71 -10.15 -1.49
C LEU A 170 -3.56 -10.33 -0.23
N GLU A 171 -4.02 -11.55 0.09
CA GLU A 171 -4.73 -11.85 1.34
C GLU A 171 -3.87 -11.48 2.56
N ARG A 172 -2.57 -11.82 2.53
CA ARG A 172 -1.62 -11.48 3.60
C ARG A 172 -1.35 -9.99 3.70
N LEU A 173 -1.29 -9.26 2.57
CA LEU A 173 -1.21 -7.80 2.57
C LEU A 173 -2.45 -7.22 3.26
N VAL A 174 -3.65 -7.57 2.79
CA VAL A 174 -4.91 -7.05 3.34
C VAL A 174 -5.07 -7.36 4.83
N GLY A 175 -4.71 -8.57 5.27
CA GLY A 175 -4.76 -8.94 6.67
C GLY A 175 -3.82 -8.15 7.59
N GLY A 176 -2.78 -7.51 7.05
CA GLY A 176 -1.82 -6.69 7.81
C GLY A 176 -2.04 -5.16 7.70
N MET A 177 -3.01 -4.71 6.90
CA MET A 177 -3.26 -3.28 6.64
C MET A 177 -4.08 -2.60 7.75
N SER A 178 -3.95 -1.26 7.82
CA SER A 178 -4.76 -0.36 8.67
C SER A 178 -5.86 0.37 7.90
N GLN A 179 -6.77 1.00 8.66
CA GLN A 179 -7.76 1.95 8.14
C GLN A 179 -7.21 3.34 7.75
N VAL A 180 -5.90 3.59 7.87
CA VAL A 180 -5.27 4.93 7.72
C VAL A 180 -4.66 5.14 6.35
#